data_AF-A0A2X2TB91-F1
#
_entry.id   AF-A0A2X2TB91-F1
#
_cell.length_a   1.000
_cell.length_b   1.000
_cell.length_c   1.000
_cell.angle_alpha   90.00
_cell.angle_beta   90.00
_cell.angle_gamma   90.00
#
_symmetry.space_group_name_H-M   'P 1'
#
loop_
_entity.id
_entity.type
_entity.pdbx_description
1 polymer ?
#
loop_
_entity_poly.entity_id
_entity_poly.type
_entity_poly.pdbx_seq_one_letter_code
_entity_poly.pdbx_strand_id
1 'polypeptide(L)'
;MPILLLEEMDQALRRTPAPMVYIGNLGKELSPAAAGLSLRQKLELMEQHIGKRVIDAVLVGPQVDVSEVGDRLVIQQPLEASDIRYRHDRQLLRAALEQAVQQLG
;
A
#
# COMPACT_ATOMS: atom_id res chain seq x y z
N MET A 1 -6.34 -2.77 9.35
CA MET A 1 -7.61 -3.46 9.01
C MET A 1 -8.85 -2.95 9.73
N PRO A 2 -8.84 -2.46 10.99
CA PRO A 2 -10.10 -2.10 11.69
C PRO A 2 -11.01 -1.10 10.96
N ILE A 3 -10.44 -0.15 10.20
CA ILE A 3 -11.19 0.84 9.43
C ILE A 3 -11.90 0.22 8.22
N LEU A 4 -11.32 -0.83 7.63
CA LEU A 4 -11.96 -1.55 6.52
C LEU A 4 -13.14 -2.42 7.00
N LEU A 5 -13.21 -2.75 8.30
CA LEU A 5 -14.31 -3.55 8.86
C LEU A 5 -15.64 -2.78 9.00
N LEU A 6 -15.68 -1.52 8.55
CA LEU A 6 -16.88 -0.70 8.53
C LEU A 6 -17.53 -0.84 7.14
N GLU A 7 -18.72 -1.42 7.07
CA GLU A 7 -19.41 -1.71 5.80
C GLU A 7 -19.53 -0.48 4.88
N GLU A 8 -19.73 0.71 5.46
CA GLU A 8 -19.82 1.96 4.71
C GLU A 8 -18.50 2.33 4.02
N MET A 9 -17.36 2.04 4.65
CA MET A 9 -16.03 2.27 4.08
C MET A 9 -15.77 1.31 2.92
N ASP A 10 -16.10 0.02 3.07
CA ASP A 10 -15.99 -0.94 1.97
C ASP A 10 -16.83 -0.52 0.76
N GLN A 11 -18.07 -0.08 0.98
CA GLN A 11 -18.92 0.40 -0.11
C GLN A 11 -18.35 1.65 -0.79
N ALA A 12 -17.81 2.59 -0.03
CA ALA A 12 -17.16 3.79 -0.59
C ALA A 12 -15.92 3.42 -1.42
N LEU A 13 -15.06 2.55 -0.89
CA LEU A 13 -13.86 2.08 -1.58
C LEU A 13 -14.17 1.26 -2.85
N ARG A 14 -15.26 0.48 -2.87
CA ARG A 14 -15.71 -0.24 -4.07
C ARG A 14 -16.14 0.69 -5.22
N ARG A 15 -16.72 1.84 -4.88
CA ARG A 15 -17.42 2.75 -5.81
C ARG A 15 -16.63 3.99 -6.20
N THR A 16 -15.58 4.34 -5.45
CA THR A 16 -14.79 5.53 -5.73
C THR A 16 -14.13 5.44 -7.12
N PRO A 17 -14.12 6.53 -7.90
CA PRO A 17 -13.32 6.64 -9.12
C PRO A 17 -11.89 7.11 -8.81
N ALA A 18 -11.58 7.50 -7.56
CA ALA A 18 -10.26 7.99 -7.19
C ALA A 18 -9.24 6.84 -7.19
N PRO A 19 -8.02 7.06 -7.70
CA PRO A 19 -6.97 6.06 -7.63
C PRO A 19 -6.66 5.67 -6.18
N MET A 20 -6.51 4.38 -5.92
CA MET A 20 -6.18 3.88 -4.59
C MET A 20 -4.74 3.39 -4.51
N VAL A 21 -4.01 3.95 -3.55
CA VAL A 21 -2.59 3.69 -3.36
C VAL A 21 -2.37 2.98 -2.03
N TYR A 22 -1.75 1.80 -2.08
CA TYR A 22 -1.28 1.10 -0.88
C TYR A 22 0.12 1.60 -0.48
N ILE A 23 0.30 1.95 0.79
CA ILE A 23 1.59 2.32 1.36
C ILE A 23 2.06 1.16 2.25
N GLY A 24 3.19 0.57 1.89
CA GLY A 24 3.79 -0.53 2.63
C GLY A 24 4.38 -0.09 3.96
N ASN A 25 4.38 -1.02 4.93
CA ASN A 25 5.08 -0.82 6.19
C ASN A 25 6.61 -0.78 5.95
N LEU A 26 7.31 0.16 6.59
CA LEU A 26 8.78 0.28 6.52
C LEU A 26 9.49 -0.85 7.28
N GLY A 27 8.89 -1.30 8.38
CA GLY A 27 9.41 -2.36 9.23
C GLY A 27 8.68 -3.67 9.01
N LYS A 28 9.25 -4.75 9.56
CA LYS A 28 8.56 -6.04 9.61
C LYS A 28 7.29 -5.90 10.46
N GLU A 29 6.22 -6.47 9.96
CA GLU A 29 4.96 -6.49 10.69
C GLU A 29 5.07 -7.50 11.83
N LEU A 30 4.87 -7.03 13.06
CA LEU A 30 5.03 -7.85 14.27
C LEU A 30 3.78 -8.67 14.60
N SER A 31 2.66 -8.40 13.92
CA SER A 31 1.44 -9.19 14.06
C SER A 31 1.68 -10.61 13.55
N PRO A 32 1.46 -11.66 14.37
CA PRO A 32 1.66 -13.05 13.94
C PRO A 32 0.86 -13.42 12.68
N ALA A 33 -0.31 -12.81 12.50
CA ALA A 33 -1.18 -13.06 11.36
C ALA A 33 -0.68 -12.41 10.05
N ALA A 34 0.18 -11.39 10.13
CA ALA A 34 0.65 -10.63 8.98
C ALA A 34 2.17 -10.73 8.74
N ALA A 35 2.93 -11.25 9.71
CA ALA A 35 4.39 -11.35 9.66
C ALA A 35 4.92 -12.25 8.54
N GLY A 36 4.10 -13.18 8.04
CA GLY A 36 4.47 -14.12 6.97
C GLY A 36 3.83 -13.86 5.61
N LEU A 37 3.00 -12.82 5.47
CA LEU A 37 2.27 -12.56 4.23
C LEU A 37 3.15 -11.84 3.21
N SER A 38 3.16 -12.33 1.96
CA SER A 38 3.74 -11.61 0.83
C SER A 38 2.98 -10.31 0.57
N LEU A 39 3.60 -9.37 -0.14
CA LEU A 39 2.94 -8.13 -0.54
C LEU A 39 1.65 -8.41 -1.31
N ARG A 40 1.67 -9.36 -2.25
CA ARG A 40 0.49 -9.82 -3.00
C ARG A 40 -0.62 -10.30 -2.05
N GLN A 41 -0.30 -11.17 -1.10
CA GLN A 41 -1.29 -11.71 -0.16
C GLN A 41 -1.92 -10.61 0.70
N LYS A 42 -1.14 -9.61 1.12
CA LYS A 42 -1.68 -8.46 1.88
C LYS A 42 -2.69 -7.66 1.05
N LEU A 43 -2.37 -7.37 -0.21
CA LEU A 43 -3.27 -6.67 -1.12
C LEU A 43 -4.55 -7.48 -1.37
N GLU A 44 -4.39 -8.78 -1.63
CA GLU A 44 -5.52 -9.69 -1.86
C GLU A 44 -6.46 -9.77 -0.64
N LEU A 45 -5.94 -9.83 0.58
CA LEU A 45 -6.77 -9.79 1.78
C LEU A 45 -7.57 -8.49 1.92
N MET A 46 -6.97 -7.35 1.59
CA MET A 46 -7.68 -6.06 1.59
C MET A 46 -8.76 -6.03 0.51
N GLU A 47 -8.42 -6.44 -0.71
CA GLU A 47 -9.33 -6.42 -1.86
C GLU A 47 -10.46 -7.46 -1.74
N GLN A 48 -10.22 -8.60 -1.09
CA GLN A 48 -11.24 -9.59 -0.74
C GLN A 48 -12.25 -9.00 0.26
N HIS A 49 -11.78 -8.25 1.26
CA HIS A 49 -12.67 -7.58 2.20
C HIS A 49 -13.50 -6.49 1.51
N ILE A 50 -12.82 -5.68 0.68
CA ILE A 50 -13.46 -4.70 -0.18
C ILE A 50 -14.28 -5.38 -1.30
N GLY A 51 -14.21 -6.70 -1.51
CA GLY A 51 -14.99 -7.41 -2.54
C GLY A 51 -14.73 -6.97 -3.99
N LYS A 52 -13.62 -6.28 -4.26
CA LYS A 52 -13.20 -5.81 -5.59
C LYS A 52 -11.70 -5.52 -5.60
N ARG A 53 -11.04 -5.80 -6.73
CA ARG A 53 -9.68 -5.33 -7.00
C ARG A 53 -9.71 -3.82 -7.22
N VAL A 54 -9.19 -3.06 -6.27
CA VAL A 54 -9.30 -1.60 -6.24
C VAL A 54 -7.96 -0.90 -6.05
N ILE A 55 -6.90 -1.60 -5.66
CA ILE A 55 -5.59 -0.99 -5.40
C ILE A 55 -4.84 -0.87 -6.72
N ASP A 56 -4.64 0.36 -7.17
CA ASP A 56 -4.03 0.70 -8.46
C ASP A 56 -2.50 0.79 -8.36
N ALA A 57 -1.98 1.28 -7.24
CA ALA A 57 -0.56 1.47 -7.03
C ALA A 57 -0.07 1.05 -5.65
N VAL A 58 1.22 0.74 -5.57
CA VAL A 58 1.91 0.27 -4.38
C VAL A 58 3.20 1.08 -4.17
N LEU A 59 3.33 1.69 -2.99
CA LEU A 59 4.51 2.44 -2.55
C LEU A 59 5.20 1.65 -1.46
N VAL A 60 6.43 1.20 -1.73
CA VAL A 60 7.18 0.33 -0.82
C VAL A 60 8.65 0.70 -0.75
N GLY A 61 9.30 0.29 0.34
CA GLY A 61 10.74 0.48 0.51
C GLY A 61 11.58 -0.37 -0.47
N PRO A 62 12.88 -0.04 -0.66
CA PRO A 62 13.74 -0.67 -1.67
C PRO A 62 13.97 -2.17 -1.50
N GLN A 63 13.73 -2.69 -0.28
CA GLN A 63 14.02 -4.07 0.10
C GLN A 63 12.76 -4.97 0.07
N VAL A 64 11.61 -4.42 -0.30
CA VAL A 64 10.35 -5.18 -0.36
C VAL A 64 10.31 -6.00 -1.65
N ASP A 65 9.95 -7.28 -1.57
CA ASP A 65 9.74 -8.09 -2.77
C ASP A 65 8.44 -7.68 -3.48
N VAL A 66 8.58 -7.29 -4.75
CA VAL A 66 7.49 -6.82 -5.62
C VAL A 66 7.27 -7.72 -6.84
N SER A 67 7.98 -8.84 -6.92
CA SER A 67 7.95 -9.75 -8.07
C SER A 67 6.54 -10.23 -8.42
N GLU A 68 5.70 -10.42 -7.41
CA GLU A 68 4.33 -10.89 -7.58
C GLU A 68 3.31 -9.78 -7.88
N VAL A 69 3.64 -8.48 -7.82
CA VAL A 69 2.63 -7.39 -7.94
C VAL A 69 2.77 -6.53 -9.20
N GLY A 70 3.41 -7.06 -10.24
CA GLY A 70 3.64 -6.36 -11.52
C GLY A 70 2.38 -6.03 -12.33
N ASP A 71 1.21 -6.45 -11.87
CA ASP A 71 -0.10 -6.09 -12.44
C ASP A 71 -0.61 -4.70 -11.98
N ARG A 72 0.15 -4.01 -11.13
CA ARG A 72 -0.15 -2.70 -10.54
C ARG A 72 1.02 -1.74 -10.78
N LEU A 73 0.79 -0.44 -10.62
CA LEU A 73 1.88 0.53 -10.58
C LEU A 73 2.72 0.30 -9.31
N VAL A 74 4.02 0.08 -9.45
CA VAL A 74 4.95 -0.11 -8.32
C VAL A 74 5.93 1.04 -8.25
N ILE A 75 5.95 1.73 -7.12
CA ILE A 75 6.95 2.75 -6.78
C ILE A 75 7.78 2.21 -5.64
N GLN A 76 9.01 1.84 -5.95
CA GLN A 76 9.95 1.27 -5.00
C GLN A 76 11.14 2.22 -4.79
N GLN A 77 11.20 2.85 -3.63
CA GLN A 77 12.21 3.86 -3.29
C GLN A 77 12.40 3.99 -1.78
N PRO A 78 13.46 4.65 -1.29
CA PRO A 78 13.58 5.00 0.11
C PRO A 78 12.40 5.86 0.57
N LEU A 79 11.80 5.49 1.69
CA LEU A 79 10.62 6.17 2.24
C LEU A 79 10.81 6.51 3.73
N GLU A 80 11.82 5.92 4.37
CA GLU A 80 12.18 6.14 5.76
C GLU A 80 12.98 7.43 5.98
N ALA A 81 12.83 8.01 7.18
CA ALA A 81 13.67 9.12 7.61
C ALA A 81 15.08 8.64 7.98
N SER A 82 16.09 9.48 7.72
CA SER A 82 17.50 9.13 7.98
C SER A 82 17.82 8.91 9.46
N ASP A 83 17.06 9.55 10.35
CA ASP A 83 17.22 9.49 11.80
C ASP A 83 16.42 8.33 12.44
N ILE A 84 15.28 7.95 11.87
CA ILE A 84 14.36 6.95 12.43
C ILE A 84 13.83 6.02 11.33
N ARG A 85 14.36 4.78 11.28
CA ARG A 85 14.09 3.80 10.21
C ARG A 85 12.66 3.28 10.12
N TYR A 86 11.86 3.37 11.18
CA TYR A 86 10.47 2.91 11.20
C TYR A 86 9.47 4.06 11.01
N ARG A 87 9.96 5.26 10.67
CA ARG A 87 9.13 6.44 10.40
C ARG A 87 9.30 6.85 8.95
N HIS A 88 8.19 7.10 8.28
CA HIS A 88 8.21 7.68 6.94
C HIS A 88 8.76 9.10 6.98
N ASP A 89 9.70 9.41 6.10
CA ASP A 89 10.05 10.79 5.80
C ASP A 89 8.90 11.42 5.02
N ARG A 90 8.41 12.57 5.52
CA ARG A 90 7.24 13.23 4.95
C ARG A 90 7.48 13.73 3.53
N GLN A 91 8.69 14.21 3.22
CA GLN A 91 9.02 14.73 1.90
C GLN A 91 9.18 13.59 0.89
N LEU A 92 9.86 12.51 1.29
CA LEU A 92 10.03 11.32 0.43
C LEU A 92 8.68 10.66 0.12
N LEU A 93 7.82 10.48 1.13
CA LEU A 93 6.49 9.90 0.94
C LEU A 93 5.60 10.79 0.08
N ARG A 94 5.64 12.12 0.29
CA ARG A 94 4.91 13.06 -0.54
C ARG A 94 5.35 12.97 -2.01
N ALA A 95 6.66 12.98 -2.27
CA ALA A 95 7.19 12.88 -3.63
C ALA A 95 6.77 11.55 -4.30
N ALA A 96 6.80 10.44 -3.57
CA ALA A 96 6.32 9.15 -4.05
C ALA A 96 4.82 9.17 -4.42
N LEU A 97 3.99 9.84 -3.61
CA LEU A 97 2.56 10.00 -3.89
C LEU A 97 2.31 10.91 -5.08
N GLU A 98 3.06 12.00 -5.24
CA GLU A 98 2.99 12.88 -6.41
C GLU A 98 3.34 12.11 -7.69
N GLN A 99 4.39 11.27 -7.66
CA GLN A 99 4.73 10.37 -8.75
C GLN A 99 3.61 9.37 -9.06
N ALA A 100 2.98 8.79 -8.03
CA ALA A 100 1.87 7.85 -8.23
C ALA A 100 0.68 8.52 -8.91
N VAL A 101 0.29 9.70 -8.44
CA VAL A 101 -0.82 10.48 -9.02
C VAL A 101 -0.52 10.78 -10.50
N GLN A 102 0.68 11.25 -10.82
CA GLN A 102 1.07 11.58 -12.20
C GLN A 102 1.08 10.38 -13.16
N GLN A 103 1.33 9.17 -12.65
CA GLN A 103 1.36 7.95 -13.48
C GLN A 103 -0.01 7.28 -13.62
N LEU A 104 -0.92 7.50 -12.66
CA LEU A 104 -2.28 6.97 -12.68
C LEU A 104 -3.27 7.89 -13.44
N GLY A 105 -2.91 9.15 -13.68
CA GLY A 105 -3.73 10.13 -14.41
C GLY A 105 -2.93 11.34 -14.90
#